data_AF-A0A846P2A5-F1
#
_entry.id   AF-A0A846P2A5-F1
#
_cell.length_a   1.000
_cell.length_b   1.000
_cell.length_c   1.000
_cell.angle_alpha   90.00
_cell.angle_beta   90.00
_cell.angle_gamma   90.00
#
_symmetry.space_group_name_H-M   'P 1'
#
loop_
_entity.id
_entity.type
_entity.pdbx_description
1 polymer ?
#
loop_
_entity_poly.entity_id
_entity_poly.type
_entity_poly.pdbx_seq_one_letter_code
_entity_poly.pdbx_strand_id
1 'polypeptide(L)'
;MKCAQVEELLPLLAGGELDPDERRRAEAHLSNCPKCQKLAKEYGKLLELSRQVPPLDLPQEFHEQFLREVTDRVKDNGHSTSGRKWIASRRIGFRARYAIVGATAAVAVAALAVFLAISTHHTRFHRGPTIEDYLHRSDFQGLTTALMNERSREMMLRESVSVDLLINTVKHMKRAHTRHGHIAQHLARTLSQLKSELPSMGMAVTGETIYGAAGYSRRTGVGENEVDFDSALHTLRRYRQSSERIPIGTLLLALESHQDA
;
A
#
# COMPACT_ATOMS: atom_id res chain seq x y z
N MET A 1 10.15 -9.66 22.56
CA MET A 1 9.68 -9.43 21.18
C MET A 1 8.92 -8.12 21.10
N LYS A 2 8.92 -7.48 19.93
CA LYS A 2 8.10 -6.29 19.65
C LYS A 2 6.67 -6.72 19.31
N CYS A 3 5.67 -5.87 19.58
CA CYS A 3 4.27 -6.19 19.31
C CYS A 3 4.01 -6.55 17.84
N ALA A 4 4.63 -5.82 16.89
CA ALA A 4 4.50 -6.09 15.45
C ALA A 4 4.94 -7.51 15.07
N GLN A 5 6.02 -8.01 15.68
CA GLN A 5 6.52 -9.37 15.43
C GLN A 5 5.57 -10.42 16.00
N VAL A 6 4.94 -10.13 17.15
CA VAL A 6 3.97 -11.07 17.76
C VAL A 6 2.69 -11.10 16.93
N GLU A 7 2.23 -9.95 16.45
CA GLU A 7 1.04 -9.81 15.61
C GLU A 7 1.10 -10.67 14.35
N GLU A 8 2.26 -10.70 13.67
CA GLU A 8 2.51 -11.59 12.53
C GLU A 8 2.45 -13.09 12.89
N LEU A 9 2.78 -13.45 14.13
CA LEU A 9 2.81 -14.83 14.60
C LEU A 9 1.47 -15.28 15.23
N LEU A 10 0.53 -14.38 15.50
CA LEU A 10 -0.75 -14.72 16.14
C LEU A 10 -1.60 -15.73 15.34
N PRO A 11 -1.72 -15.65 13.99
CA PRO A 11 -2.45 -16.64 13.22
C PRO A 11 -1.84 -18.05 13.35
N LEU A 12 -0.51 -18.14 13.27
CA LEU A 12 0.24 -19.39 13.40
C LEU A 12 0.16 -19.96 14.82
N LEU A 13 0.20 -19.07 15.83
CA LEU A 13 0.02 -19.45 17.23
C LEU A 13 -1.36 -20.05 17.47
N ALA A 14 -2.42 -19.41 16.94
CA ALA A 14 -3.79 -19.89 17.04
C ALA A 14 -3.97 -21.25 16.32
N GLY A 15 -3.34 -21.41 15.15
CA GLY A 15 -3.32 -22.67 14.39
C GLY A 15 -2.51 -23.80 15.04
N GLY A 16 -1.63 -23.47 16.00
CA GLY A 16 -0.72 -24.44 16.61
C GLY A 16 0.48 -24.80 15.72
N GLU A 17 0.78 -23.97 14.71
CA GLU A 17 1.80 -24.22 13.68
C GLU A 17 3.18 -23.65 14.03
N LEU A 18 3.30 -22.87 15.12
CA LEU A 18 4.58 -22.34 15.57
C LEU A 18 5.50 -23.41 16.15
N ASP A 19 6.79 -23.28 15.83
CA ASP A 19 7.88 -24.02 16.48
C ASP A 19 7.89 -23.78 18.00
N PRO A 20 8.32 -24.75 18.83
CA PRO A 20 8.34 -24.61 20.29
C PRO A 20 9.08 -23.38 20.82
N ASP A 21 10.15 -22.92 20.16
CA ASP A 21 10.90 -21.74 20.59
C ASP A 21 10.14 -20.44 20.30
N GLU A 22 9.52 -20.35 19.13
CA GLU A 22 8.72 -19.19 18.73
C GLU A 22 7.45 -19.08 19.57
N ARG A 23 6.79 -20.22 19.82
CA ARG A 23 5.63 -20.31 20.70
C ARG A 23 5.95 -19.75 22.09
N ARG A 24 7.03 -20.23 22.72
CA ARG A 24 7.46 -19.75 24.05
C ARG A 24 7.72 -18.24 24.07
N ARG A 25 8.38 -17.70 23.04
CA ARG A 25 8.64 -16.24 22.96
C ARG A 25 7.36 -15.43 22.76
N ALA A 26 6.42 -15.92 21.95
CA ALA A 26 5.13 -15.27 21.72
C ALA A 26 4.28 -15.29 23.00
N GLU A 27 4.17 -16.43 23.67
CA GLU A 27 3.44 -16.59 24.93
C GLU A 27 4.00 -15.71 26.05
N ALA A 28 5.33 -15.62 26.18
CA ALA A 28 5.99 -14.73 27.14
C ALA A 28 5.72 -13.23 26.86
N HIS A 29 5.48 -12.85 25.61
CA HIS A 29 5.02 -11.48 25.31
C HIS A 29 3.53 -11.31 25.64
N LEU A 30 2.72 -12.30 25.29
CA LEU A 30 1.28 -12.29 25.58
C LEU A 30 1.02 -12.17 27.08
N SER A 31 1.80 -12.79 27.95
CA SER A 31 1.63 -12.65 29.41
C SER A 31 1.76 -11.20 29.91
N ASN A 32 2.45 -10.34 29.16
CA ASN A 32 2.79 -8.97 29.58
C ASN A 32 2.12 -7.86 28.75
N CYS A 33 1.45 -8.20 27.64
CA CYS A 33 0.90 -7.21 26.70
C CYS A 33 -0.62 -7.38 26.48
N PRO A 34 -1.47 -6.56 27.13
CA PRO A 34 -2.92 -6.65 27.02
C PRO A 34 -3.45 -6.49 25.59
N LYS A 35 -2.81 -5.63 24.79
CA LYS A 35 -3.18 -5.42 23.37
C LYS A 35 -3.02 -6.70 22.56
N CYS A 36 -1.87 -7.36 22.68
CA CYS A 36 -1.61 -8.61 21.96
C CYS A 36 -2.46 -9.77 22.50
N GLN A 37 -2.79 -9.80 23.80
CA GLN A 37 -3.75 -10.78 24.34
C GLN A 37 -5.13 -10.64 23.71
N LYS A 38 -5.62 -9.41 23.54
CA LYS A 38 -6.93 -9.15 22.91
C LYS A 38 -6.94 -9.66 21.48
N LEU A 39 -5.93 -9.32 20.68
CA LEU A 39 -5.78 -9.81 19.31
C LEU A 39 -5.67 -11.33 19.24
N ALA A 40 -4.89 -11.96 20.14
CA ALA A 40 -4.78 -13.43 20.19
C ALA A 40 -6.15 -14.10 20.44
N LYS A 41 -6.98 -13.52 21.31
CA LYS A 41 -8.35 -14.00 21.54
C LYS A 41 -9.24 -13.83 20.31
N GLU A 42 -9.11 -12.73 19.58
CA GLU A 42 -9.87 -12.50 18.35
C GLU A 42 -9.50 -13.52 17.26
N TYR A 43 -8.21 -13.80 17.06
CA TYR A 43 -7.75 -14.87 16.16
C TYR A 43 -8.23 -16.26 16.60
N GLY A 44 -8.21 -16.55 17.90
CA GLY A 44 -8.76 -17.80 18.43
C GLY A 44 -10.23 -18.01 18.09
N LYS A 45 -11.06 -16.95 18.23
CA LYS A 45 -12.48 -17.00 17.84
C LYS A 45 -12.68 -17.19 16.35
N LEU A 46 -11.89 -16.50 15.51
CA LEU A 46 -11.93 -16.67 14.05
C LEU A 46 -11.64 -18.11 13.64
N LEU A 47 -10.62 -18.72 14.25
CA LEU A 47 -10.26 -20.11 13.98
C LEU A 47 -11.31 -21.12 14.49
N GLU A 48 -11.94 -20.82 15.63
CA GLU A 48 -13.05 -21.61 16.14
C GLU A 48 -14.25 -21.58 15.17
N LEU A 49 -14.61 -20.40 14.67
CA LEU A 49 -15.65 -20.25 13.66
C LEU A 49 -15.30 -20.98 12.36
N SER A 50 -14.05 -20.93 11.91
CA SER A 50 -13.64 -21.66 10.69
C SER A 50 -13.71 -23.18 10.87
N ARG A 51 -13.48 -23.70 12.09
CA ARG A 51 -13.58 -25.13 12.41
C ARG A 51 -15.02 -25.64 12.48
N GLN A 52 -15.99 -24.74 12.64
CA GLN A 52 -17.42 -25.10 12.60
C GLN A 52 -17.93 -25.33 11.18
N VAL A 53 -17.19 -24.89 10.16
CA VAL A 53 -17.53 -25.17 8.76
C VAL A 53 -17.30 -26.66 8.52
N PRO A 54 -18.34 -27.45 8.21
CA PRO A 54 -18.17 -28.87 7.92
C PRO A 54 -17.23 -29.04 6.72
N PRO A 55 -16.36 -30.07 6.73
CA PRO A 55 -15.52 -30.36 5.58
C PRO A 55 -16.41 -30.57 4.35
N LEU A 56 -16.07 -29.91 3.25
CA LEU A 56 -16.71 -30.19 1.97
C LEU A 56 -16.16 -31.52 1.44
N ASP A 57 -17.04 -32.48 1.21
CA ASP A 57 -16.73 -33.67 0.41
C ASP A 57 -16.55 -33.22 -1.04
N LEU A 58 -15.30 -33.05 -1.44
CA LEU A 58 -14.93 -32.79 -2.82
C LEU A 58 -14.97 -34.11 -3.60
N PRO A 59 -15.52 -34.13 -4.83
CA PRO A 59 -15.43 -35.29 -5.70
C PRO A 59 -13.98 -35.74 -5.88
N GLN A 60 -13.71 -37.03 -5.86
CA GLN A 60 -12.35 -37.58 -5.95
C GLN A 60 -11.64 -37.12 -7.23
N GLU A 61 -12.39 -36.96 -8.32
CA GLU A 61 -11.89 -36.49 -9.62
C GLU A 61 -11.32 -35.08 -9.53
N PHE A 62 -11.89 -34.22 -8.70
CA PHE A 62 -11.40 -32.86 -8.50
C PHE A 62 -10.01 -32.87 -7.85
N HIS A 63 -9.81 -33.72 -6.84
CA HIS A 63 -8.53 -33.83 -6.14
C HIS A 63 -7.42 -34.32 -7.08
N GLU A 64 -7.72 -35.30 -7.94
CA GLU A 64 -6.78 -35.82 -8.93
C GLU A 64 -6.45 -34.81 -10.03
N GLN A 65 -7.42 -34.01 -10.47
CA GLN A 65 -7.19 -32.94 -11.45
C GLN A 65 -6.33 -31.84 -10.84
N PHE A 66 -6.64 -31.40 -9.63
CA PHE A 66 -5.90 -30.37 -8.91
C PHE A 66 -4.44 -30.79 -8.65
N LEU A 67 -4.21 -32.01 -8.15
CA LEU A 67 -2.85 -32.50 -7.90
C LEU A 67 -2.03 -32.63 -9.17
N ARG A 68 -2.64 -33.05 -10.29
CA ARG A 68 -1.97 -33.07 -11.60
C ARG A 68 -1.54 -31.66 -12.02
N GLU A 69 -2.45 -30.69 -11.96
CA GLU A 69 -2.14 -29.31 -12.35
C GLU A 69 -1.04 -28.68 -11.49
N VAL A 70 -1.10 -28.87 -10.16
CA VAL A 70 -0.05 -28.38 -9.25
C VAL A 70 1.29 -29.04 -9.56
N THR A 71 1.31 -30.35 -9.80
CA THR A 71 2.55 -31.09 -10.12
C THR A 71 3.16 -30.63 -11.43
N ASP A 72 2.34 -30.38 -12.45
CA ASP A 72 2.81 -29.92 -13.75
C ASP A 72 3.37 -28.50 -13.66
N ARG A 73 2.71 -27.58 -12.93
CA ARG A 73 3.24 -26.23 -12.67
C ARG A 73 4.55 -26.25 -11.88
N VAL A 74 4.71 -27.13 -10.90
CA VAL A 74 5.97 -27.26 -10.14
C VAL A 74 7.08 -27.81 -11.02
N LYS A 75 6.77 -28.76 -11.90
CA LYS A 75 7.72 -29.27 -12.89
C LYS A 75 8.13 -28.16 -13.86
N ASP A 76 7.19 -27.44 -14.45
CA ASP A 76 7.47 -26.38 -15.43
C ASP A 76 8.29 -25.24 -14.84
N ASN A 77 7.99 -24.83 -13.60
CA ASN A 77 8.79 -23.84 -12.86
C ASN A 77 10.17 -24.37 -12.42
N GLY A 78 10.35 -25.69 -12.36
CA GLY A 78 11.63 -26.34 -12.01
C GLY A 78 12.66 -26.39 -13.14
N HIS A 79 12.31 -26.01 -14.38
CA HIS A 79 13.21 -26.14 -15.55
C HIS A 79 14.07 -24.88 -15.84
N SER A 80 14.08 -23.88 -14.96
CA SER A 80 14.87 -22.63 -15.12
C SER A 80 16.16 -22.55 -14.27
N THR A 81 16.79 -23.67 -13.92
CA THR A 81 18.20 -23.64 -13.50
C THR A 81 19.01 -24.76 -14.17
N SER A 82 19.80 -24.35 -15.15
CA SER A 82 20.78 -25.12 -15.92
C SER A 82 21.99 -25.57 -15.07
N GLY A 83 21.77 -26.18 -13.91
CA GLY A 83 22.83 -26.57 -12.96
C GLY A 83 23.26 -28.04 -12.98
N ARG A 84 22.81 -28.85 -13.95
CA ARG A 84 22.89 -30.32 -13.87
C ARG A 84 24.08 -30.96 -14.60
N LYS A 85 25.30 -30.46 -14.40
CA LYS A 85 26.52 -31.09 -14.95
C LYS A 85 27.72 -31.29 -14.00
N TRP A 86 27.58 -31.13 -12.68
CA TRP A 86 28.76 -31.17 -11.78
C TRP A 86 28.82 -32.29 -10.73
N ILE A 87 28.19 -33.45 -10.95
CA ILE A 87 28.37 -34.61 -10.03
C ILE A 87 28.78 -35.85 -10.82
N ALA A 88 29.85 -35.72 -11.60
CA ALA A 88 30.58 -36.83 -12.18
C ALA A 88 32.09 -36.61 -12.01
N SER A 89 32.56 -36.62 -10.77
CA SER A 89 33.94 -37.04 -10.43
C SER A 89 34.12 -37.01 -8.91
N ARG A 90 33.87 -38.13 -8.24
CA ARG A 90 34.23 -38.31 -6.83
C ARG A 90 35.05 -39.58 -6.63
N ARG A 91 36.29 -39.55 -7.14
CA ARG A 91 37.46 -40.00 -6.38
C ARG A 91 38.22 -38.74 -5.99
N ILE A 92 37.95 -38.19 -4.80
CA ILE A 92 38.71 -37.05 -4.28
C ILE A 92 39.26 -37.44 -2.92
N GLY A 93 40.59 -37.55 -2.86
CA GLY A 93 41.36 -37.87 -1.67
C GLY A 93 41.40 -36.74 -0.65
N PHE A 94 42.16 -36.98 0.42
CA PHE A 94 42.21 -36.25 1.69
C PHE A 94 42.35 -34.70 1.63
N ARG A 95 42.67 -34.10 0.49
CA ARG A 95 42.68 -32.63 0.28
C ARG A 95 41.28 -31.99 0.22
N ALA A 96 40.21 -32.76 0.02
CA ALA A 96 38.83 -32.27 -0.04
C ALA A 96 38.26 -31.74 1.29
N ARG A 97 38.83 -32.14 2.43
CA ARG A 97 38.29 -31.77 3.75
C ARG A 97 38.45 -30.27 4.05
N TYR A 98 39.50 -29.62 3.55
CA TYR A 98 39.69 -28.17 3.68
C TYR A 98 38.86 -27.36 2.68
N ALA A 99 38.47 -27.94 1.54
CA ALA A 99 37.56 -27.31 0.60
C ALA A 99 36.11 -27.26 1.11
N ILE A 100 35.70 -28.22 1.95
CA ILE A 100 34.34 -28.25 2.53
C ILE A 100 34.13 -27.10 3.53
N VAL A 101 35.15 -26.75 4.33
CA VAL A 101 35.08 -25.62 5.27
C VAL A 101 35.03 -24.27 4.53
N GLY A 102 35.76 -24.15 3.40
CA GLY A 102 35.68 -22.97 2.52
C GLY A 102 34.31 -22.84 1.83
N ALA A 103 33.73 -23.96 1.40
CA ALA A 103 32.42 -23.97 0.73
C ALA A 103 31.27 -23.56 1.67
N THR A 104 31.31 -23.95 2.95
CA THR A 104 30.28 -23.54 3.92
C THR A 104 30.28 -22.04 4.19
N ALA A 105 31.46 -21.42 4.25
CA ALA A 105 31.59 -19.97 4.43
C ALA A 105 31.04 -19.20 3.21
N ALA A 106 31.34 -19.66 2.00
CA ALA A 106 30.83 -19.05 0.77
C ALA A 106 29.30 -19.11 0.66
N VAL A 107 28.69 -20.24 1.04
CA VAL A 107 27.22 -20.38 1.05
C VAL A 107 26.57 -19.46 2.09
N ALA A 108 27.16 -19.34 3.28
CA ALA A 108 26.64 -18.43 4.31
C ALA A 108 26.71 -16.96 3.87
N VAL A 109 27.80 -16.54 3.22
CA VAL A 109 27.94 -15.18 2.68
C VAL A 109 26.95 -14.93 1.54
N ALA A 110 26.75 -15.89 0.64
CA ALA A 110 25.77 -15.77 -0.44
C ALA A 110 24.33 -15.70 0.10
N ALA A 111 23.98 -16.55 1.08
CA ALA A 111 22.67 -16.51 1.73
C ALA A 111 22.42 -15.17 2.46
N LEU A 112 23.45 -14.64 3.14
CA LEU A 112 23.37 -13.32 3.77
C LEU A 112 23.21 -12.20 2.74
N ALA A 113 23.93 -12.26 1.61
CA ALA A 113 23.79 -11.29 0.53
C ALA A 113 22.38 -11.32 -0.10
N VAL A 114 21.81 -12.51 -0.31
CA VAL A 114 20.43 -12.68 -0.79
C VAL A 114 19.43 -12.16 0.25
N PHE A 115 19.62 -12.47 1.54
CA PHE A 115 18.77 -11.97 2.61
C PHE A 115 18.79 -10.43 2.70
N LEU A 116 19.96 -9.82 2.57
CA LEU A 116 20.12 -8.36 2.53
C LEU A 116 19.50 -7.76 1.25
N ALA A 117 19.63 -8.44 0.10
CA ALA A 117 18.98 -8.00 -1.14
C ALA A 117 17.45 -8.06 -1.03
N ILE A 118 16.88 -9.14 -0.47
CA ILE A 118 15.43 -9.28 -0.24
C ILE A 118 14.95 -8.26 0.79
N SER A 119 15.68 -8.08 1.89
CA SER A 119 15.35 -7.10 2.94
C SER A 119 15.38 -5.66 2.42
N THR A 120 16.38 -5.30 1.61
CA THR A 120 16.44 -3.99 0.96
C THR A 120 15.40 -3.82 -0.15
N HIS A 121 14.98 -4.90 -0.79
CA HIS A 121 13.86 -4.88 -1.73
C HIS A 121 12.52 -4.70 -1.00
N HIS A 122 12.34 -5.32 0.17
CA HIS A 122 11.13 -5.18 0.99
C HIS A 122 10.95 -3.75 1.52
N THR A 123 12.04 -3.06 1.89
CA THR A 123 11.97 -1.65 2.30
C THR A 123 11.69 -0.71 1.12
N ARG A 124 12.06 -1.09 -0.11
CA ARG A 124 11.69 -0.33 -1.32
C ARG A 124 10.26 -0.61 -1.77
N PHE A 125 9.74 -1.82 -1.55
CA PHE A 125 8.37 -2.20 -1.93
C PHE A 125 7.26 -1.56 -1.09
N HIS A 126 7.61 -0.91 0.04
CA HIS A 126 6.64 -0.17 0.85
C HIS A 126 6.56 1.33 0.53
N ARG A 127 7.34 1.86 -0.43
CA ARG A 127 6.95 3.12 -1.06
C ARG A 127 5.80 2.82 -2.01
N GLY A 128 4.59 2.93 -1.47
CA GLY A 128 3.40 3.00 -2.31
C GLY A 128 3.56 4.11 -3.35
N PRO A 129 2.82 4.03 -4.47
CA PRO A 129 2.81 5.08 -5.48
C PRO A 129 2.63 6.46 -4.85
N THR A 130 3.46 7.41 -5.27
CA THR A 130 3.36 8.80 -4.81
C THR A 130 2.14 9.47 -5.42
N ILE A 131 1.75 10.63 -4.91
CA ILE A 131 0.62 11.35 -5.52
C ILE A 131 0.97 11.83 -6.91
N GLU A 132 2.24 12.18 -7.14
CA GLU A 132 2.71 12.50 -8.48
C GLU A 132 2.53 11.31 -9.42
N ASP A 133 2.77 10.07 -8.99
CA ASP A 133 2.54 8.86 -9.80
C ASP A 133 1.07 8.72 -10.19
N TYR A 134 0.13 8.91 -9.24
CA TYR A 134 -1.31 8.86 -9.52
C TYR A 134 -1.76 9.96 -10.47
N LEU A 135 -1.29 11.19 -10.25
CA LEU A 135 -1.62 12.35 -11.08
C LEU A 135 -1.05 12.22 -12.50
N HIS A 136 0.16 11.69 -12.65
CA HIS A 136 0.77 11.41 -13.94
C HIS A 136 0.00 10.35 -14.73
N ARG A 137 -0.45 9.29 -14.06
CA ARG A 137 -1.27 8.22 -14.67
C ARG A 137 -2.72 8.65 -14.90
N SER A 138 -3.13 9.81 -14.39
CA SER A 138 -4.53 10.23 -14.33
C SER A 138 -5.43 9.18 -13.66
N ASP A 139 -4.86 8.41 -12.73
CA ASP A 139 -5.56 7.34 -12.00
C ASP A 139 -6.23 7.94 -10.75
N PHE A 140 -7.31 8.68 -10.98
CA PHE A 140 -8.05 9.34 -9.90
C PHE A 140 -8.72 8.34 -8.96
N GLN A 141 -9.14 7.16 -9.46
CA GLN A 141 -9.76 6.14 -8.64
C GLN A 141 -8.75 5.46 -7.71
N GLY A 142 -7.53 5.20 -8.20
CA GLY A 142 -6.42 4.75 -7.37
C GLY A 142 -6.07 5.78 -6.30
N LEU A 143 -6.03 7.07 -6.67
CA LEU A 143 -5.78 8.17 -5.73
C LEU A 143 -6.86 8.27 -4.64
N THR A 144 -8.14 8.20 -5.00
CA THR A 144 -9.23 8.24 -4.01
C THR A 144 -9.14 7.04 -3.07
N THR A 145 -8.91 5.84 -3.60
CA THR A 145 -8.73 4.63 -2.79
C THR A 145 -7.54 4.77 -1.83
N ALA A 146 -6.42 5.33 -2.30
CA ALA A 146 -5.25 5.57 -1.46
C ALA A 146 -5.53 6.62 -0.38
N LEU A 147 -6.28 7.68 -0.68
CA LEU A 147 -6.66 8.71 0.29
C LEU A 147 -7.69 8.22 1.33
N MET A 148 -8.47 7.17 1.04
CA MET A 148 -9.37 6.55 2.02
C MET A 148 -8.64 5.64 3.01
N ASN A 149 -7.42 5.20 2.68
CA ASN A 149 -6.57 4.48 3.63
C ASN A 149 -5.86 5.48 4.54
N GLU A 150 -6.13 5.44 5.85
CA GLU A 150 -5.60 6.38 6.85
C GLU A 150 -4.06 6.51 6.80
N ARG A 151 -3.35 5.38 6.68
CA ARG A 151 -1.88 5.37 6.65
C ARG A 151 -1.32 5.98 5.37
N SER A 152 -1.92 5.68 4.23
CA SER A 152 -1.54 6.29 2.95
C SER A 152 -1.85 7.77 2.94
N ARG A 153 -3.03 8.17 3.44
CA ARG A 153 -3.46 9.57 3.56
C ARG A 153 -2.48 10.42 4.34
N GLU A 154 -2.02 9.98 5.52
CA GLU A 154 -1.06 10.75 6.32
C GLU A 154 0.29 10.96 5.61
N MET A 155 0.81 9.93 4.95
CA MET A 155 2.04 10.06 4.15
C MET A 155 1.81 11.03 2.99
N MET A 156 0.66 10.90 2.32
CA MET A 156 0.29 11.67 1.16
C MET A 156 0.10 13.16 1.46
N LEU A 157 -0.52 13.51 2.58
CA LEU A 157 -0.74 14.89 3.00
C LEU A 157 0.55 15.65 3.31
N ARG A 158 1.64 14.94 3.63
CA ARG A 158 2.97 15.53 3.84
C ARG A 158 3.75 15.73 2.56
N GLU A 159 3.33 15.09 1.47
CA GLU A 159 3.98 15.24 0.18
C GLU A 159 3.61 16.61 -0.43
N SER A 160 4.60 17.26 -1.05
CA SER A 160 4.35 18.46 -1.84
C SER A 160 4.23 18.06 -3.30
N VAL A 161 3.35 18.69 -4.05
CA VAL A 161 3.15 18.41 -5.48
C VAL A 161 3.54 19.63 -6.29
N SER A 162 4.16 19.41 -7.45
CA SER A 162 4.46 20.47 -8.41
C SER A 162 3.19 21.18 -8.89
N VAL A 163 3.19 22.51 -8.87
CA VAL A 163 2.07 23.31 -9.38
C VAL A 163 1.79 23.03 -10.86
N ASP A 164 2.83 22.75 -11.64
CA ASP A 164 2.69 22.43 -13.06
C ASP A 164 1.96 21.10 -13.28
N LEU A 165 2.21 20.10 -12.43
CA LEU A 165 1.50 18.83 -12.49
C LEU A 165 0.01 19.05 -12.21
N LEU A 166 -0.32 19.83 -11.17
CA LEU A 166 -1.70 20.17 -10.82
C LEU A 166 -2.42 20.93 -11.95
N ILE A 167 -1.76 21.91 -12.55
CA ILE A 167 -2.30 22.64 -13.73
C ILE A 167 -2.61 21.65 -14.86
N ASN A 168 -1.70 20.72 -15.13
CA ASN A 168 -1.88 19.71 -16.18
C ASN A 168 -3.02 18.75 -15.86
N THR A 169 -3.13 18.29 -14.60
CA THR A 169 -4.23 17.46 -14.12
C THR A 169 -5.57 18.19 -14.26
N VAL A 170 -5.68 19.45 -13.83
CA VAL A 170 -6.92 20.24 -13.94
C VAL A 170 -7.30 20.46 -15.41
N LYS A 171 -6.33 20.72 -16.30
CA LYS A 171 -6.59 20.78 -17.75
C LYS A 171 -7.10 19.44 -18.29
N HIS A 172 -6.52 18.33 -17.84
CA HIS A 172 -6.94 16.99 -18.25
C HIS A 172 -8.37 16.70 -17.78
N MET A 173 -8.69 17.01 -16.52
CA MET A 173 -10.03 16.91 -15.97
C MET A 173 -11.04 17.77 -16.73
N LYS A 174 -10.71 19.02 -17.06
CA LYS A 174 -11.57 19.90 -17.88
C LYS A 174 -11.91 19.22 -19.22
N ARG A 175 -10.89 18.71 -19.93
CA ARG A 175 -11.06 18.01 -21.21
C ARG A 175 -11.85 16.71 -21.08
N ALA A 176 -11.69 15.99 -19.98
CA ALA A 176 -12.40 14.74 -19.70
C ALA A 176 -13.86 15.02 -19.32
N HIS A 177 -14.14 16.06 -18.53
CA HIS A 177 -15.48 16.50 -18.18
C HIS A 177 -16.27 16.93 -19.43
N THR A 178 -15.68 17.74 -20.31
CA THR A 178 -16.32 18.13 -21.58
C THR A 178 -16.63 16.93 -22.49
N ARG A 179 -15.92 15.80 -22.32
CA ARG A 179 -16.11 14.59 -23.13
C ARG A 179 -17.02 13.54 -22.50
N HIS A 180 -17.00 13.40 -21.18
CA HIS A 180 -17.58 12.26 -20.47
C HIS A 180 -18.52 12.62 -19.32
N GLY A 181 -18.68 13.90 -18.96
CA GLY A 181 -19.62 14.41 -17.94
C GLY A 181 -19.33 14.00 -16.48
N HIS A 182 -19.06 12.73 -16.21
CA HIS A 182 -19.17 12.13 -14.87
C HIS A 182 -17.89 12.18 -14.00
N ILE A 183 -16.71 12.31 -14.60
CA ILE A 183 -15.43 12.20 -13.87
C ILE A 183 -15.24 13.35 -12.86
N ALA A 184 -15.73 14.55 -13.17
CA ALA A 184 -15.64 15.70 -12.27
C ALA A 184 -16.44 15.51 -10.98
N GLN A 185 -17.61 14.86 -11.07
CA GLN A 185 -18.51 14.68 -9.93
C GLN A 185 -17.94 13.72 -8.89
N HIS A 186 -17.24 12.65 -9.31
CA HIS A 186 -16.66 11.70 -8.37
C HIS A 186 -15.49 12.30 -7.59
N LEU A 187 -14.62 13.06 -8.26
CA LEU A 187 -13.53 13.75 -7.58
C LEU A 187 -14.06 14.82 -6.63
N ALA A 188 -15.03 15.62 -7.09
CA ALA A 188 -15.69 16.63 -6.24
C ALA A 188 -16.28 16.02 -4.97
N ARG A 189 -17.02 14.90 -5.10
CA ARG A 189 -17.55 14.16 -3.93
C ARG A 189 -16.46 13.68 -2.97
N THR A 190 -15.36 13.16 -3.50
CA THR A 190 -14.27 12.65 -2.65
C THR A 190 -13.55 13.77 -1.91
N LEU A 191 -13.33 14.90 -2.59
CA LEU A 191 -12.78 16.10 -1.96
C LEU A 191 -13.71 16.65 -0.87
N SER A 192 -15.03 16.64 -1.11
CA SER A 192 -16.03 17.00 -0.09
C SER A 192 -16.07 16.02 1.10
N GLN A 193 -15.83 14.72 0.89
CA GLN A 193 -15.73 13.76 2.00
C GLN A 193 -14.47 14.01 2.84
N LEU A 194 -13.33 14.25 2.18
CA LEU A 194 -12.08 14.61 2.85
C LEU A 194 -12.21 15.91 3.68
N LYS A 195 -13.01 16.90 3.22
CA LYS A 195 -13.35 18.11 3.99
C LYS A 195 -13.90 17.77 5.38
N SER A 196 -14.83 16.82 5.46
CA SER A 196 -15.50 16.49 6.72
C SER A 196 -14.57 15.86 7.76
N GLU A 197 -13.43 15.32 7.32
CA GLU A 197 -12.50 14.59 8.17
C GLU A 197 -11.28 15.43 8.60
N LEU A 198 -10.91 16.48 7.87
CA LEU A 198 -9.73 17.32 8.16
C LEU A 198 -9.68 17.94 9.57
N PRO A 199 -10.77 18.50 10.13
CA PRO A 199 -10.75 19.08 11.48
C PRO A 199 -10.42 18.07 12.58
N SER A 200 -10.77 16.79 12.37
CA SER A 200 -10.48 15.71 13.33
C SER A 200 -8.99 15.36 13.42
N MET A 201 -8.17 15.84 12.46
CA MET A 201 -6.74 15.50 12.34
C MET A 201 -5.80 16.52 12.97
N GLY A 202 -6.31 17.54 13.66
CA GLY A 202 -5.49 18.49 14.42
C GLY A 202 -4.61 19.43 13.57
N MET A 203 -4.88 19.55 12.27
CA MET A 203 -4.23 20.55 11.42
C MET A 203 -4.84 21.92 11.69
N ALA A 204 -4.19 22.70 12.57
CA ALA A 204 -4.57 24.08 12.85
C ALA A 204 -4.37 24.95 11.61
N VAL A 205 -5.46 25.45 11.05
CA VAL A 205 -5.50 26.24 9.83
C VAL A 205 -5.15 27.70 10.15
N THR A 206 -3.99 28.18 9.72
CA THR A 206 -3.68 29.62 9.74
C THR A 206 -4.38 30.30 8.56
N GLY A 207 -5.61 30.72 8.81
CA GLY A 207 -6.56 31.20 7.80
C GLY A 207 -6.36 32.63 7.29
N GLU A 208 -5.15 33.18 7.24
CA GLU A 208 -4.99 34.59 6.82
C GLU A 208 -4.30 34.78 5.45
N THR A 209 -3.60 33.78 4.91
CA THR A 209 -2.79 33.99 3.68
C THR A 209 -3.42 33.51 2.38
N ILE A 210 -4.56 32.79 2.41
CA ILE A 210 -5.09 32.06 1.23
C ILE A 210 -6.44 32.61 0.74
N TYR A 211 -7.12 33.46 1.51
CA TYR A 211 -8.50 33.92 1.24
C TYR A 211 -8.65 34.95 0.10
N GLY A 212 -7.54 35.42 -0.49
CA GLY A 212 -7.55 36.55 -1.43
C GLY A 212 -7.87 36.21 -2.90
N ALA A 213 -8.14 34.96 -3.27
CA ALA A 213 -8.38 34.61 -4.67
C ALA A 213 -9.28 33.37 -4.87
N ALA A 214 -10.46 33.61 -5.46
CA ALA A 214 -11.25 32.72 -6.32
C ALA A 214 -12.44 31.95 -5.72
N GLY A 215 -13.64 32.31 -6.19
CA GLY A 215 -14.87 31.53 -6.00
C GLY A 215 -15.01 30.39 -7.03
N TYR A 216 -15.46 29.22 -6.55
CA TYR A 216 -15.73 28.00 -7.34
C TYR A 216 -17.07 27.37 -6.97
N SER A 217 -18.16 28.07 -7.23
CA SER A 217 -19.37 27.38 -7.68
C SER A 217 -20.23 28.41 -8.39
N ARG A 218 -20.66 28.11 -9.61
CA ARG A 218 -21.82 28.80 -10.16
C ARG A 218 -23.00 27.93 -9.76
N ARG A 219 -23.81 28.43 -8.81
CA ARG A 219 -25.09 27.78 -8.47
C ARG A 219 -25.96 27.87 -9.71
N THR A 220 -26.00 26.79 -10.50
CA THR A 220 -26.97 26.67 -11.58
C THR A 220 -28.35 26.60 -10.93
N GLY A 221 -29.40 27.13 -11.58
CA GLY A 221 -30.76 27.15 -11.03
C GLY A 221 -31.37 25.77 -10.71
N VAL A 222 -30.60 24.69 -10.94
CA VAL A 222 -30.98 23.28 -10.74
C VAL A 222 -30.35 22.70 -9.45
N GLY A 223 -29.58 23.49 -8.68
CA GLY A 223 -29.00 23.02 -7.40
C GLY A 223 -27.79 22.10 -7.54
N GLU A 224 -27.26 21.93 -8.75
CA GLU A 224 -26.01 21.21 -8.99
C GLU A 224 -24.82 22.18 -8.96
N ASN A 225 -23.82 21.85 -8.13
CA ASN A 225 -22.56 22.58 -8.06
C ASN A 225 -21.68 22.19 -9.26
N GLU A 226 -21.63 23.05 -10.27
CA GLU A 226 -20.74 22.89 -11.42
C GLU A 226 -19.32 23.36 -11.05
N VAL A 227 -18.31 22.56 -11.42
CA VAL A 227 -16.90 22.87 -11.16
C VAL A 227 -16.39 23.86 -12.20
N ASP A 228 -16.06 25.09 -11.79
CA ASP A 228 -15.43 26.09 -12.67
C ASP A 228 -13.94 25.79 -12.87
N PHE A 229 -13.58 25.07 -13.92
CA PHE A 229 -12.19 24.73 -14.20
C PHE A 229 -11.32 25.94 -14.59
N ASP A 230 -11.90 27.01 -15.15
CA ASP A 230 -11.12 28.14 -15.68
C ASP A 230 -10.59 29.03 -14.59
N SER A 231 -11.44 29.30 -13.61
CA SER A 231 -10.97 29.94 -12.40
C SER A 231 -9.84 29.06 -11.80
N ALA A 232 -9.94 27.71 -11.76
CA ALA A 232 -9.04 26.86 -10.96
C ALA A 232 -7.62 26.93 -11.51
N LEU A 233 -7.55 26.95 -12.84
CA LEU A 233 -6.33 27.21 -13.57
C LEU A 233 -5.77 28.61 -13.32
N HIS A 234 -6.60 29.64 -13.17
CA HIS A 234 -6.15 30.99 -12.83
C HIS A 234 -5.49 31.03 -11.44
N THR A 235 -6.11 30.43 -10.41
CA THR A 235 -5.55 30.38 -9.05
C THR A 235 -4.23 29.61 -9.01
N LEU A 236 -4.18 28.42 -9.62
CA LEU A 236 -2.93 27.65 -9.70
C LEU A 236 -1.82 28.40 -10.45
N ARG A 237 -2.15 29.15 -11.51
CA ARG A 237 -1.15 29.99 -12.20
C ARG A 237 -0.64 31.13 -11.33
N ARG A 238 -1.48 31.73 -10.49
CA ARG A 238 -1.05 32.75 -9.53
C ARG A 238 -0.11 32.16 -8.49
N TYR A 239 -0.42 30.97 -7.97
CA TYR A 239 0.46 30.24 -7.06
C TYR A 239 1.78 29.82 -7.72
N ARG A 240 1.77 29.43 -8.99
CA ARG A 240 3.00 29.10 -9.73
C ARG A 240 4.00 30.27 -9.73
N GLN A 241 3.53 31.51 -9.67
CA GLN A 241 4.39 32.69 -9.61
C GLN A 241 5.06 32.86 -8.23
N SER A 242 4.48 32.31 -7.16
CA SER A 242 4.98 32.45 -5.79
C SER A 242 5.65 31.18 -5.23
N SER A 243 5.33 29.99 -5.73
CA SER A 243 5.93 28.73 -5.31
C SER A 243 5.90 27.67 -6.43
N GLU A 244 6.96 26.87 -6.51
CA GLU A 244 7.06 25.76 -7.47
C GLU A 244 6.32 24.50 -6.98
N ARG A 245 6.19 24.33 -5.66
CA ARG A 245 5.54 23.17 -5.02
C ARG A 245 4.55 23.62 -3.95
N ILE A 246 3.44 22.90 -3.83
CA ILE A 246 2.39 23.17 -2.83
C ILE A 246 2.18 21.90 -2.00
N PRO A 247 2.21 21.98 -0.66
CA PRO A 247 1.78 20.88 0.20
C PRO A 247 0.32 20.55 -0.10
N ILE A 248 -0.01 19.26 -0.26
CA ILE A 248 -1.38 18.88 -0.66
C ILE A 248 -2.42 19.28 0.37
N GLY A 249 -2.07 19.25 1.67
CA GLY A 249 -2.92 19.82 2.71
C GLY A 249 -3.34 21.25 2.38
N THR A 250 -2.40 22.12 2.00
CA THR A 250 -2.68 23.51 1.59
C THR A 250 -3.60 23.59 0.38
N LEU A 251 -3.46 22.67 -0.58
CA LEU A 251 -4.28 22.66 -1.78
C LEU A 251 -5.72 22.21 -1.49
N LEU A 252 -5.89 21.21 -0.63
CA LEU A 252 -7.21 20.78 -0.16
C LEU A 252 -7.92 21.89 0.62
N LEU A 253 -7.19 22.61 1.47
CA LEU A 253 -7.72 23.77 2.21
C LEU A 253 -8.04 24.96 1.28
N ALA A 254 -7.25 25.20 0.22
CA ALA A 254 -7.56 26.25 -0.76
C ALA A 254 -8.82 25.94 -1.59
N LEU A 255 -9.18 24.66 -1.72
CA LEU A 255 -10.46 24.25 -2.31
C LEU A 255 -11.63 24.33 -1.30
N GLU A 256 -11.35 24.39 0.02
CA GLU A 256 -12.31 24.37 1.13
C GLU A 256 -13.00 25.72 1.37
N SER A 257 -12.27 26.84 1.34
CA SER A 257 -12.76 28.18 1.74
C SER A 257 -13.83 28.79 0.84
N HIS A 258 -14.28 28.07 -0.19
CA HIS A 258 -15.06 28.64 -1.29
C HIS A 258 -16.36 27.88 -1.62
N GLN A 259 -16.72 26.84 -0.86
CA GLN A 259 -18.05 26.21 -0.95
C GLN A 259 -19.10 26.88 -0.05
N ASP A 260 -18.66 27.67 0.94
CA ASP A 260 -19.54 28.30 1.95
C ASP A 260 -19.81 29.80 1.69
N ALA A 261 -19.40 30.32 0.52
CA ALA A 261 -19.65 31.69 0.03
C ALA A 261 -20.42 31.67 -1.30
#